data_AF-J9DKX9-F1
#
_entry.id   AF-J9DKX9-F1
#
_cell.length_a   1.000
_cell.length_b   1.000
_cell.length_c   1.000
_cell.angle_alpha   90.00
_cell.angle_beta   90.00
_cell.angle_gamma   90.00
#
_symmetry.space_group_name_H-M   'P 1'
#
loop_
_entity.id
_entity.type
_entity.pdbx_description
1 polymer ?
#
loop_
_entity_poly.entity_id
_entity_poly.type
_entity_poly.pdbx_seq_one_letter_code
_entity_poly.pdbx_strand_id
1 'polypeptide(L)' 'MKIYFRFQGKDEDGNERRMTVADYFNERYNKLKFPKLPCVHVGPITRNIYFPLEVCMLDTPQKYNKKLNDKQTSTIIR' A
#
# COMPACT_ATOMS: atom_id res chain seq x y z
N MET A 1 -3.26 18.22 -7.63
CA MET A 1 -4.11 17.57 -6.61
C MET A 1 -3.23 16.65 -5.76
N LYS A 2 -2.91 17.03 -4.51
CA LYS A 2 -2.05 16.22 -3.63
C LYS A 2 -2.94 15.29 -2.79
N ILE A 3 -3.05 14.03 -3.19
CA ILE A 3 -3.82 13.03 -2.43
C ILE A 3 -2.91 12.54 -1.31
N TYR A 4 -3.07 13.10 -0.12
CA TYR A 4 -2.46 12.55 1.09
C TYR A 4 -3.38 11.43 1.59
N PHE A 5 -2.90 10.18 1.60
CA PHE A 5 -3.65 9.04 2.13
C PHE A 5 -3.87 9.24 3.63
N ARG A 6 -5.11 9.55 4.03
CA ARG A 6 -5.48 9.90 5.41
C ARG A 6 -6.43 8.85 5.98
N PHE A 7 -6.26 8.56 7.26
CA PHE A 7 -7.14 7.69 8.02
C PHE A 7 -7.40 8.27 9.42
N GLN A 8 -8.43 7.76 10.09
CA GLN A 8 -8.66 8.03 11.53
C GLN A 8 -7.89 6.96 12.30
N GLY A 9 -6.81 7.39 12.96
CA GLY A 9 -6.05 6.57 13.90
C GLY A 9 -6.37 6.94 15.34
N LYS A 10 -5.81 6.21 16.30
CA LYS A 10 -5.77 6.60 17.71
C LYS A 10 -4.35 7.01 18.08
N ASP A 11 -4.21 8.04 18.89
CA ASP A 11 -2.93 8.39 19.52
C ASP A 11 -2.62 7.50 20.73
N GLU A 12 -1.49 7.78 21.40
CA GLU A 12 -1.04 7.02 22.58
C GLU A 12 -2.00 7.15 23.78
N ASP A 13 -2.74 8.27 23.85
CA ASP A 13 -3.77 8.55 24.85
C ASP A 13 -5.15 7.96 24.48
N GLY A 14 -5.27 7.35 23.30
CA GLY A 14 -6.49 6.70 22.82
C GLY A 14 -7.50 7.65 22.16
N ASN A 15 -7.16 8.92 21.97
CA ASN A 15 -7.99 9.89 21.27
C ASN A 15 -7.94 9.66 19.76
N GLU A 16 -9.06 9.93 19.09
CA GLU A 16 -9.13 9.84 17.64
C GLU A 16 -8.39 11.00 16.98
N ARG A 17 -7.44 10.67 16.11
CA ARG A 17 -6.65 11.65 15.36
C ARG A 17 -6.63 11.30 13.88
N ARG A 18 -6.88 12.32 13.05
CA ARG A 18 -6.69 12.19 11.60
C ARG A 18 -5.21 12.38 11.27
N MET A 19 -4.61 11.37 10.66
CA MET A 19 -3.19 11.39 10.28
C MET A 19 -3.00 10.86 8.87
N THR A 20 -1.86 11.18 8.26
CA THR A 20 -1.46 10.55 6.99
C THR A 20 -0.72 9.25 7.24
N VAL A 21 -0.67 8.37 6.24
CA VAL A 21 0.14 7.15 6.31
C VAL A 21 1.62 7.49 6.57
N ALA A 22 2.14 8.56 5.97
CA ALA A 22 3.54 8.96 6.17
C ALA A 22 3.81 9.41 7.62
N ASP A 23 2.90 10.19 8.21
CA ASP A 23 3.02 10.63 9.61
C ASP A 23 2.98 9.43 10.55
N TYR A 24 2.02 8.53 10.35
CA TYR A 24 1.87 7.32 11.16
C TYR A 24 3.13 6.44 11.14
N PHE A 25 3.72 6.21 9.95
CA PHE A 25 4.94 5.42 9.85
C PHE A 25 6.15 6.14 10.46
N ASN A 26 6.20 7.47 10.38
CA ASN A 26 7.26 8.26 11.02
C ASN A 26 7.14 8.27 12.55
N GLU A 27 5.92 8.27 13.10
CA GLU A 27 5.67 8.24 14.54
C GLU A 27 5.81 6.83 15.14
N ARG A 28 5.24 5.81 14.49
CA ARG A 28 5.12 4.46 15.06
C ARG A 28 6.21 3.49 14.62
N TYR A 29 6.84 3.74 13.47
CA TYR A 29 7.82 2.87 12.82
C TYR A 29 9.03 3.69 12.37
N ASN A 30 9.49 3.47 11.13
CA ASN A 30 10.56 4.23 10.51
C ASN A 30 10.00 5.21 9.49
N LYS A 31 10.67 6.35 9.33
CA LYS A 31 10.38 7.33 8.29
C LYS A 31 10.44 6.69 6.90
N LEU A 32 9.38 6.89 6.11
CA LEU A 32 9.31 6.39 4.75
C LEU A 32 10.38 7.04 3.87
N LYS A 33 11.05 6.25 3.02
CA LYS A 33 12.05 6.77 2.06
C LYS A 33 11.36 7.46 0.89
N PHE A 34 10.19 6.97 0.49
CA PHE A 34 9.47 7.45 -0.68
C PHE A 34 8.02 7.87 -0.34
N PRO A 35 7.81 8.89 0.52
CA PRO A 35 6.48 9.28 0.99
C PRO A 35 5.55 9.84 -0.11
N LYS A 36 6.08 10.08 -1.31
CA LYS A 36 5.30 10.55 -2.48
C LYS A 36 4.77 9.41 -3.35
N LEU A 37 5.20 8.16 -3.11
CA LEU A 37 4.64 7.01 -3.81
C LEU A 37 3.20 6.74 -3.37
N PRO A 38 2.37 6.13 -4.24
CA PRO A 38 1.03 5.73 -3.85
C PRO A 38 1.06 4.66 -2.75
N CYS A 39 -0.02 4.58 -1.98
CA CYS A 39 -0.27 3.48 -1.05
C CYS A 39 -1.15 2.41 -1.71
N VAL A 40 -1.01 1.17 -1.25
CA VAL A 40 -1.92 0.07 -1.57
C VAL A 40 -3.13 0.14 -0.64
N HIS A 41 -4.33 0.30 -1.19
CA HIS A 41 -5.57 0.14 -0.45
C HIS A 41 -5.92 -1.35 -0.40
N VAL A 42 -6.04 -1.90 0.80
CA VAL A 42 -6.38 -3.32 1.00
C VAL A 42 -7.72 -3.47 1.72
N GLY A 43 -8.34 -4.63 1.51
CA GLY A 43 -9.64 -4.94 2.10
C GLY A 43 -10.80 -4.22 1.39
N PRO A 44 -11.95 -4.07 2.06
CA PRO A 44 -13.14 -3.43 1.49
C PRO A 44 -12.89 -1.95 1.15
N ILE A 45 -13.44 -1.48 0.04
CA ILE A 45 -13.35 -0.08 -0.40
C ILE A 45 -13.91 0.89 0.66
N THR A 46 -14.85 0.42 1.49
CA THR A 46 -15.47 1.20 2.58
C THR A 46 -14.56 1.41 3.79
N ARG A 47 -13.43 0.70 3.91
CA ARG A 47 -12.49 0.82 5.02
C ARG A 47 -11.20 1.49 4.56
N ASN A 48 -10.72 2.48 5.29
CA ASN A 48 -9.49 3.22 4.97
C ASN A 48 -8.24 2.47 5.48
N ILE A 49 -7.89 1.35 4.84
CA ILE A 49 -6.71 0.55 5.20
C ILE A 49 -5.66 0.71 4.09
N TYR A 50 -4.57 1.42 4.39
CA TYR A 50 -3.55 1.78 3.42
C TYR A 50 -2.17 1.32 3.86
N PHE A 51 -1.40 0.74 2.93
CA PHE A 51 0.00 0.35 3.14
C PHE A 51 0.92 1.10 2.17
N PRO A 52 2.04 1.69 2.61
CA PRO A 52 3.07 2.21 1.71
C PRO A 52 3.58 1.11 0.77
N LEU A 53 3.81 1.43 -0.50
CA LEU A 53 4.38 0.46 -1.45
C LEU A 53 5.73 -0.11 -0.98
N GLU A 54 6.52 0.68 -0.25
CA GLU A 54 7.85 0.28 0.25
C GLU A 54 7.80 -0.79 1.34
N VAL A 55 6.65 -1.04 1.96
CA VAL A 55 6.48 -2.11 2.97
C VAL A 55 5.69 -3.31 2.43
N CYS A 56 5.28 -3.28 1.16
CA CYS A 56 4.55 -4.37 0.54
C CYS A 56 5.51 -5.32 -0.17
N MET A 57 5.28 -6.62 -0.01
CA MET A 57 5.93 -7.68 -0.78
C MET A 57 4.87 -8.56 -1.43
N LEU A 58 5.15 -9.05 -2.63
CA LEU A 58 4.30 -10.03 -3.29
C LEU A 58 4.62 -11.40 -2.71
N ASP A 59 3.61 -12.05 -2.15
CA ASP A 59 3.73 -13.44 -1.72
C ASP A 59 3.82 -14.38 -2.93
N THR A 60 4.50 -15.51 -2.78
CA THR A 60 4.64 -16.51 -3.84
C THR A 60 4.50 -17.92 -3.27
N PRO A 61 3.74 -18.82 -3.91
CA PRO A 61 3.22 -18.73 -5.28
C PRO A 61 1.82 -18.11 -5.40
N GLN A 62 1.66 -17.12 -6.30
CA GLN A 62 0.36 -16.59 -6.71
C GLN A 62 0.11 -16.89 -8.20
N LYS A 63 -1.00 -17.56 -8.51
CA LYS A 63 -1.37 -17.86 -9.91
C LYS A 63 -1.78 -16.59 -10.65
N TYR A 64 -1.12 -16.31 -11.77
CA TYR A 64 -1.56 -15.25 -12.68
C TYR A 64 -2.73 -15.75 -13.55
N ASN A 65 -3.93 -15.22 -13.32
CA ASN A 65 -5.16 -15.66 -14.00
C ASN A 65 -5.54 -14.81 -15.24
N LYS A 66 -4.79 -13.75 -15.55
CA LYS A 66 -5.08 -12.90 -16.70
C LYS A 66 -4.37 -13.44 -17.95
N LYS A 67 -4.87 -13.10 -19.14
CA LYS A 67 -4.21 -13.40 -20.40
C LYS A 67 -2.83 -12.70 -20.43
N LEU A 68 -1.80 -13.47 -20.76
CA LEU A 68 -0.45 -12.94 -20.99
C LEU A 68 -0.40 -12.15 -22.30
N ASN A 69 0.46 -11.16 -22.39
CA ASN A 69 0.73 -10.51 -23.66
C ASN A 69 1.59 -11.42 -24.58
N ASP A 70 1.66 -11.10 -25.87
CA ASP A 70 2.34 -11.95 -26.87
C ASP A 70 3.82 -12.15 -26.54
N LYS A 71 4.49 -11.12 -26.02
CA LYS A 71 5.90 -11.18 -25.60
C LYS A 71 6.09 -12.15 -24.43
N GLN A 72 5.25 -12.04 -23.39
CA GLN A 72 5.28 -12.96 -22.24
C GLN A 72 4.99 -14.39 -22.68
N THR A 73 4.00 -14.59 -23.55
CA THR A 73 3.62 -15.90 -24.08
C THR A 73 4.77 -16.53 -24.87
N SER A 74 5.42 -15.75 -25.75
CA SER A 74 6.59 -16.22 -26.53
C SER A 74 7.78 -16.62 -25.65
N THR A 75 7.94 -15.98 -24.50
CA THR A 75 9.04 -16.27 -23.56
C THR A 75 8.79 -17.58 -22.80
N ILE A 76 7.53 -17.91 -22.52
CA ILE A 76 7.17 -19.13 -21.78
C ILE A 76 7.13 -20.37 -22.68
N ILE A 77 6.69 -20.22 -23.93
CA ILE A 77 6.49 -21.36 -24.85
C ILE A 77 7.79 -21.82 -25.53
N ARG A 78 8.80 -20.95 -25.64
CA ARG A 78 10.07 -21.28 -26.29
C ARG A 78 10.77 -22.46 -25.60
#